data_AF-A0A7C4YS72-F1
#
_entry.id   AF-A0A7C4YS72-F1
#
_cell.length_a   1.000
_cell.length_b   1.000
_cell.length_c   1.000
_cell.angle_alpha   90.00
_cell.angle_beta   90.00
_cell.angle_gamma   90.00
#
_symmetry.space_group_name_H-M   'P 1'
#
loop_
_entity.id
_entity.type
_entity.pdbx_description
1 polymer ?
#
loop_
_entity_poly.entity_id
_entity_poly.type
_entity_poly.pdbx_seq_one_letter_code
_entity_poly.pdbx_strand_id
1 'polypeptide(L)'
;MENKNRTGILSRLIDMLIGIGLGESFIRVGTLVLSMVLIGAVIWLARSFLAQTSVEAGVDAAAAEPTVRVEGIEPVSQDVDSFGGVPRLAQVHTTIPSRPREEVVKYTVVEGDTIFGISQNFGLDPQTVLWSNYYTLLDNPHSLKPGQELNILPVNGTYHEWQDGEGLNGVAQYYGVTPEDIINYLPNNLDIETIGDYSHPNITPGTWLVVPGGAREFISWSAPLGVTRENPASARVLGPGACEPVSGGAVGFGTFVWPASNHRLSGFDYSPSSNHWGVDIAGNEGEGAYATDAGVVVYAGWNNYGYGNMIMVDHGNNFQSLYAHLSGISVVCGQSVGQGDLIGVIGSTGRSSGSHLHFEIRAISSWVNPWDVLPPP
;
A
#
# COMPACT_ATOMS: atom_id res chain seq x y z
N MET A 1 -37.63 22.38 -58.31
CA MET A 1 -37.12 20.99 -58.32
C MET A 1 -37.21 20.47 -56.90
N GLU A 2 -38.20 19.62 -56.67
CA GLU A 2 -38.58 19.06 -55.38
C GLU A 2 -37.69 17.85 -55.07
N ASN A 3 -36.81 17.96 -54.09
CA ASN A 3 -35.84 16.91 -53.76
C ASN A 3 -36.50 15.92 -52.79
N LYS A 4 -37.13 14.89 -53.37
CA LYS A 4 -37.79 13.79 -52.65
C LYS A 4 -36.72 12.90 -52.02
N ASN A 5 -36.36 13.19 -50.76
CA ASN A 5 -35.45 12.36 -49.98
C ASN A 5 -36.01 10.93 -49.87
N ARG A 6 -35.29 9.96 -50.45
CA ARG A 6 -35.54 8.52 -50.25
C ARG A 6 -35.17 8.17 -48.81
N THR A 7 -36.12 8.30 -47.89
CA THR A 7 -36.07 7.70 -46.55
C THR A 7 -35.88 6.19 -46.70
N GLY A 8 -34.73 5.68 -46.24
CA GLY A 8 -34.40 4.25 -46.30
C GLY A 8 -35.40 3.40 -45.51
N ILE A 9 -35.50 2.12 -45.87
CA ILE A 9 -36.44 1.16 -45.24
C ILE A 9 -36.28 1.12 -43.71
N LEU A 10 -35.05 1.31 -43.21
CA LEU A 10 -34.73 1.41 -41.79
C LEU A 10 -35.38 2.62 -41.08
N SER A 11 -35.41 3.80 -41.70
CA SER A 11 -35.99 4.98 -41.05
C SER A 11 -37.50 4.83 -40.92
N ARG A 12 -38.16 4.24 -41.94
CA ARG A 12 -39.61 3.97 -41.90
C ARG A 12 -39.99 2.93 -40.84
N LEU A 13 -39.12 1.95 -40.59
CA LEU A 13 -39.31 0.94 -39.54
C LEU A 13 -39.14 1.55 -38.15
N ILE A 14 -38.16 2.44 -37.97
CA ILE A 14 -37.92 3.16 -36.72
C ILE A 14 -39.09 4.11 -36.42
N ASP A 15 -39.56 4.87 -37.40
CA ASP A 15 -40.70 5.79 -37.24
C ASP A 15 -42.00 5.02 -36.90
N MET A 16 -42.20 3.84 -37.49
CA MET A 16 -43.34 2.96 -37.18
C MET A 16 -43.26 2.40 -35.75
N LEU A 17 -42.08 2.00 -35.28
CA LEU A 17 -41.88 1.46 -33.92
C LEU A 17 -42.02 2.53 -32.83
N ILE A 18 -41.61 3.76 -33.12
CA ILE A 18 -41.80 4.92 -32.22
C ILE A 18 -43.28 5.28 -32.11
N GLY A 19 -44.04 5.21 -33.21
CA GLY A 19 -45.48 5.50 -33.22
C GLY A 19 -46.37 4.54 -32.42
N ILE A 20 -45.88 3.33 -32.11
CA ILE A 20 -46.61 2.29 -31.36
C ILE A 20 -46.18 2.27 -29.88
N GLY A 21 -45.31 3.19 -29.44
CA GLY A 21 -44.85 3.29 -28.05
C GLY A 21 -43.80 2.25 -27.64
N LEU A 22 -43.19 1.55 -28.60
CA LEU A 22 -42.18 0.50 -28.37
C LEU A 22 -40.73 0.99 -28.57
N GLY A 23 -40.53 2.30 -28.79
CA GLY A 23 -39.22 2.89 -29.06
C GLY A 23 -38.20 2.66 -27.95
N GLU A 24 -38.60 2.75 -26.68
CA GLU A 24 -37.70 2.56 -25.54
C GLU A 24 -37.26 1.09 -25.39
N SER A 25 -38.18 0.14 -25.64
CA SER A 25 -37.89 -1.30 -25.63
C SER A 25 -36.98 -1.70 -26.79
N PHE A 26 -37.15 -1.09 -27.96
CA PHE A 26 -36.29 -1.35 -29.12
C PHE A 26 -34.86 -0.88 -28.89
N ILE A 27 -34.67 0.28 -28.25
CA ILE A 27 -33.33 0.78 -27.89
C ILE A 27 -32.68 -0.14 -26.86
N ARG A 28 -33.40 -0.56 -25.80
CA ARG A 28 -32.85 -1.45 -24.76
C ARG A 28 -32.44 -2.82 -25.31
N VAL A 29 -33.26 -3.42 -26.16
CA VAL A 29 -32.94 -4.69 -26.83
C VAL A 29 -31.78 -4.50 -27.81
N GLY A 30 -31.76 -3.40 -28.56
CA GLY A 30 -30.65 -3.05 -29.45
C GLY A 30 -29.31 -2.91 -28.72
N THR A 31 -29.30 -2.22 -27.57
CA THR A 31 -28.10 -2.10 -26.74
C THR A 31 -27.65 -3.45 -26.19
N LEU A 32 -28.56 -4.29 -25.70
CA LEU A 32 -28.22 -5.62 -25.18
C LEU A 32 -27.62 -6.54 -26.26
N VAL A 33 -28.19 -6.52 -27.47
CA VAL A 33 -27.65 -7.29 -28.60
C VAL A 33 -26.27 -6.79 -28.99
N LEU A 34 -26.06 -5.47 -29.05
CA LEU A 34 -24.75 -4.87 -29.34
C LEU A 34 -23.71 -5.25 -28.27
N SER A 35 -24.08 -5.23 -26.99
CA SER A 35 -23.21 -5.64 -25.88
C SER A 35 -22.80 -7.11 -25.98
N MET A 36 -23.74 -8.01 -26.30
CA MET A 36 -23.43 -9.44 -26.47
C MET A 36 -22.49 -9.69 -27.65
N VAL A 37 -22.66 -8.98 -28.77
CA VAL A 37 -21.76 -9.06 -29.93
C VAL A 37 -20.35 -8.59 -29.56
N LEU A 38 -20.23 -7.48 -28.80
CA LEU A 38 -18.95 -6.96 -28.33
C LEU A 38 -18.25 -7.95 -27.38
N ILE A 39 -18.97 -8.53 -26.42
CA ILE A 39 -18.42 -9.55 -25.52
C ILE A 39 -17.94 -10.78 -26.30
N GLY A 40 -18.74 -11.25 -27.27
CA GLY A 40 -18.34 -12.35 -28.15
C GLY A 40 -17.06 -12.04 -28.95
N ALA A 41 -16.92 -10.82 -29.46
CA ALA A 41 -15.73 -10.38 -30.18
C ALA A 41 -14.49 -10.33 -29.28
N VAL A 42 -14.62 -9.86 -28.04
CA VAL A 42 -13.52 -9.85 -27.05
C VAL A 42 -13.08 -11.27 -26.68
N ILE A 43 -14.03 -12.18 -26.44
CA ILE A 43 -13.71 -13.59 -26.14
C ILE A 43 -12.99 -14.24 -27.33
N TRP A 44 -13.43 -13.96 -28.57
CA TRP A 44 -12.80 -14.47 -29.77
C TRP A 44 -11.36 -13.94 -29.95
N LEU A 45 -11.16 -12.63 -29.76
CA LEU A 45 -9.83 -12.01 -29.79
C LEU A 45 -8.90 -12.59 -28.71
N ALA A 46 -9.37 -12.72 -27.48
CA ALA A 46 -8.60 -13.31 -26.38
C ALA A 46 -8.16 -14.75 -26.69
N ARG A 47 -9.05 -15.57 -27.26
CA ARG A 47 -8.70 -16.94 -27.67
C ARG A 47 -7.68 -16.98 -28.81
N SER A 48 -7.79 -16.07 -29.79
CA SER A 48 -6.81 -15.99 -30.87
C SER A 48 -5.41 -15.60 -30.38
N PHE A 49 -5.34 -14.76 -29.35
CA PHE A 49 -4.09 -14.31 -28.74
C PHE A 49 -3.43 -15.41 -27.89
N LEU A 50 -4.22 -16.16 -27.11
CA LEU A 50 -3.74 -17.33 -26.36
C LEU A 50 -3.27 -18.47 -27.28
N ALA A 51 -3.89 -18.64 -28.45
CA ALA A 51 -3.46 -19.64 -29.43
C ALA A 51 -2.12 -19.30 -30.12
N GLN A 52 -1.68 -18.03 -30.08
CA GLN A 52 -0.39 -17.60 -30.63
C GLN A 52 0.78 -17.69 -29.63
N THR A 53 0.51 -17.98 -28.35
CA THR A 53 1.52 -17.99 -27.28
C THR A 53 1.98 -19.39 -26.86
N SER A 54 1.61 -20.45 -27.59
CA SER A 54 2.24 -21.77 -27.42
C SER A 54 3.63 -21.77 -28.08
N VAL A 55 4.59 -21.13 -27.44
CA VAL A 55 6.00 -21.48 -27.63
C VAL A 55 6.18 -22.81 -26.90
N GLU A 56 6.40 -23.88 -27.66
CA GLU A 56 6.86 -25.16 -27.12
C GLU A 56 8.13 -24.91 -26.29
N ALA A 57 7.99 -24.90 -24.97
CA ALA A 57 9.11 -25.10 -24.08
C ALA A 57 9.50 -26.59 -24.18
N GLY A 58 10.21 -26.93 -25.24
CA GLY A 58 10.97 -28.17 -25.35
C GLY A 58 12.10 -28.11 -24.33
N VAL A 59 11.81 -28.55 -23.10
CA VAL A 59 12.83 -28.83 -22.11
C VAL A 59 13.34 -30.23 -22.40
N ASP A 60 14.36 -30.33 -23.25
CA ASP A 60 15.16 -31.55 -23.37
C ASP A 60 15.87 -31.77 -22.03
N ALA A 61 15.25 -32.60 -21.19
CA ALA A 61 15.91 -33.15 -20.02
C ALA A 61 16.95 -34.15 -20.52
N ALA A 62 18.18 -33.67 -20.73
CA ALA A 62 19.32 -34.54 -20.93
C ALA A 62 19.50 -35.40 -19.67
N ALA A 63 19.18 -36.69 -19.80
CA ALA A 63 19.43 -37.68 -18.76
C ALA A 63 20.94 -37.73 -18.47
N ALA A 64 21.30 -37.56 -17.19
CA ALA A 64 22.68 -37.74 -16.76
C ALA A 64 23.07 -39.22 -16.90
N GLU A 65 24.05 -39.52 -17.76
CA GLU A 65 24.65 -40.85 -17.81
C GLU A 65 25.46 -41.14 -16.54
N PRO A 66 25.42 -42.39 -16.03
CA PRO A 66 26.15 -42.75 -14.83
C PRO A 66 27.65 -42.71 -15.10
N THR A 67 28.40 -42.15 -14.16
CA THR A 67 29.86 -42.08 -14.23
C THR A 67 30.45 -43.49 -14.14
N VAL A 68 31.23 -43.91 -15.14
CA VAL A 68 31.90 -45.20 -15.16
C VAL A 68 32.95 -45.24 -14.06
N ARG A 69 32.80 -46.19 -13.12
CA ARG A 69 33.81 -46.48 -12.11
C ARG A 69 34.96 -47.25 -12.77
N VAL A 70 36.10 -46.60 -12.92
CA VAL A 70 37.34 -47.27 -13.33
C VAL A 70 37.93 -47.97 -12.10
N GLU A 71 37.83 -49.30 -12.06
CA GLU A 71 38.58 -50.12 -11.10
C GLU A 71 40.01 -50.34 -11.60
N GLY A 72 40.99 -50.19 -10.70
CA GLY A 72 42.37 -50.64 -10.95
C GLY A 72 43.46 -49.56 -10.99
N ILE A 73 43.37 -48.50 -10.20
CA ILE A 73 44.57 -47.66 -9.93
C ILE A 73 45.15 -48.13 -8.59
N GLU A 74 46.19 -48.96 -8.66
CA GLU A 74 47.02 -49.20 -7.49
C GLU A 74 47.75 -47.91 -7.10
N PRO A 75 47.84 -47.57 -5.80
CA PRO A 75 48.54 -46.38 -5.37
C PRO A 75 50.04 -46.56 -5.64
N VAL A 76 50.56 -45.83 -6.62
CA VAL A 76 51.99 -45.61 -6.77
C VAL A 76 52.44 -44.83 -5.54
N SER A 77 53.32 -45.40 -4.72
CA SER A 77 53.99 -44.66 -3.65
C SER A 77 54.87 -43.60 -4.30
N GLN A 78 54.41 -42.36 -4.29
CA GLN A 78 55.28 -41.24 -4.60
C GLN A 78 56.05 -40.89 -3.32
N ASP A 79 57.36 -41.11 -3.35
CA ASP A 79 58.28 -40.44 -2.44
C ASP A 79 58.23 -38.95 -2.77
N VAL A 80 57.41 -38.21 -2.01
CA VAL A 80 57.27 -36.77 -2.18
C VAL A 80 58.43 -36.12 -1.46
N ASP A 81 59.49 -35.82 -2.21
CA ASP A 81 60.50 -34.84 -1.81
C ASP A 81 59.79 -33.55 -1.37
N SER A 82 60.20 -33.03 -0.21
CA SER A 82 59.58 -31.88 0.43
C SER A 82 59.72 -30.61 -0.42
N PHE A 83 58.78 -30.38 -1.33
CA PHE A 83 58.56 -29.05 -1.87
C PHE A 83 57.97 -28.17 -0.78
N GLY A 84 58.59 -27.01 -0.55
CA GLY A 84 58.05 -25.97 0.32
C GLY A 84 56.71 -25.47 -0.23
N GLY A 85 55.63 -26.12 0.18
CA GLY A 85 54.27 -25.71 -0.15
C GLY A 85 53.87 -24.48 0.64
N VAL A 86 53.13 -23.57 0.00
CA VAL A 86 52.46 -22.47 0.69
C VAL A 86 51.42 -23.08 1.64
N PRO A 87 51.54 -22.89 2.97
CA PRO A 87 50.52 -23.39 3.89
C PRO A 87 49.23 -22.60 3.66
N ARG A 88 48.20 -23.25 3.09
CA ARG A 88 46.84 -22.73 3.19
C ARG A 88 46.33 -23.03 4.59
N LEU A 89 46.47 -22.06 5.49
CA LEU A 89 45.77 -22.09 6.77
C LEU A 89 44.26 -22.18 6.46
N ALA A 90 43.61 -23.26 6.91
CA ALA A 90 42.17 -23.36 6.84
C ALA A 90 41.59 -22.22 7.68
N GLN A 91 40.88 -21.27 7.05
CA GLN A 91 40.07 -20.33 7.81
C GLN A 91 38.93 -21.13 8.45
N VAL A 92 39.02 -21.38 9.76
CA VAL A 92 37.96 -21.95 10.59
C VAL A 92 36.79 -20.99 10.81
N HIS A 93 36.80 -19.83 10.15
CA HIS A 93 35.71 -18.87 10.19
C HIS A 93 34.58 -19.35 9.29
N THR A 94 33.69 -20.18 9.86
CA THR A 94 32.37 -20.43 9.29
C THR A 94 31.45 -19.30 9.70
N THR A 95 30.97 -18.50 8.75
CA THR A 95 29.80 -17.66 8.99
C THR A 95 28.61 -18.58 9.21
N ILE A 96 28.16 -18.72 10.46
CA ILE A 96 26.90 -19.42 10.76
C ILE A 96 25.81 -18.61 10.05
N PRO A 97 25.08 -19.16 9.07
CA PRO A 97 23.93 -18.46 8.50
C PRO A 97 22.99 -18.14 9.66
N SER A 98 22.52 -16.89 9.77
CA SER A 98 21.46 -16.58 10.72
C SER A 98 20.28 -17.50 10.39
N ARG A 99 19.95 -18.42 11.30
CA ARG A 99 18.78 -19.28 11.11
C ARG A 99 17.57 -18.38 10.91
N PRO A 100 16.70 -18.66 9.93
CA PRO A 100 15.44 -17.95 9.79
C PRO A 100 14.72 -17.94 11.14
N ARG A 101 14.10 -16.80 11.49
CA ARG A 101 13.25 -16.76 12.67
C ARG A 101 12.07 -17.69 12.41
N GLU A 102 11.75 -18.55 13.36
CA GLU A 102 10.63 -19.48 13.25
C GLU A 102 9.44 -19.03 14.11
N GLU A 103 9.71 -18.26 15.17
CA GLU A 103 8.69 -17.83 16.13
C GLU A 103 8.30 -16.36 15.95
N VAL A 104 7.06 -16.05 16.35
CA VAL A 104 6.60 -14.67 16.52
C VAL A 104 7.24 -14.08 17.77
N VAL A 105 7.99 -13.00 17.61
CA VAL A 105 8.72 -12.35 18.71
C VAL A 105 7.91 -11.16 19.23
N LYS A 106 7.88 -10.97 20.55
CA LYS A 106 7.38 -9.74 21.17
C LYS A 106 8.47 -8.68 21.18
N TYR A 107 8.20 -7.55 20.56
CA TYR A 107 9.10 -6.39 20.51
C TYR A 107 8.51 -5.23 21.28
N THR A 108 9.24 -4.70 22.27
CA THR A 108 8.85 -3.49 22.97
C THR A 108 9.38 -2.28 22.23
N VAL A 109 8.46 -1.42 21.80
CA VAL A 109 8.76 -0.19 21.07
C VAL A 109 9.57 0.75 21.96
N VAL A 110 10.65 1.30 21.41
CA VAL A 110 11.48 2.31 22.06
C VAL A 110 11.30 3.68 21.42
N GLU A 111 11.80 4.71 22.10
CA GLU A 111 11.79 6.07 21.57
C GLU A 111 12.60 6.16 20.27
N GLY A 112 12.04 6.82 19.27
CA GLY A 112 12.64 6.95 17.93
C GLY A 112 12.29 5.81 16.95
N ASP A 113 11.60 4.77 17.42
CA ASP A 113 11.13 3.73 16.51
C ASP A 113 10.08 4.24 15.52
N THR A 114 10.12 3.65 14.33
CA THR A 114 9.11 3.80 13.28
C THR A 114 8.70 2.42 12.79
N ILE A 115 7.49 2.27 12.25
CA ILE A 115 7.06 0.99 11.68
C ILE A 115 8.01 0.53 10.57
N PHE A 116 8.49 1.46 9.75
CA PHE A 116 9.45 1.21 8.67
C PHE A 116 10.82 0.81 9.21
N GLY A 117 11.32 1.47 10.26
CA GLY A 117 12.58 1.13 10.89
C GLY A 117 12.52 -0.25 11.56
N ILE A 118 11.45 -0.53 12.29
CA ILE A 118 11.20 -1.86 12.87
C ILE A 118 11.13 -2.90 11.75
N SER A 119 10.32 -2.70 10.71
CA SER A 119 10.17 -3.67 9.63
C SER A 119 11.50 -3.92 8.91
N GLN A 120 12.27 -2.87 8.62
CA GLN A 120 13.61 -2.98 8.03
C GLN A 120 14.57 -3.78 8.91
N ASN A 121 14.61 -3.50 10.22
CA ASN A 121 15.46 -4.22 11.17
C ASN A 121 15.14 -5.72 11.23
N PHE A 122 13.88 -6.09 11.01
CA PHE A 122 13.41 -7.47 11.03
C PHE A 122 13.30 -8.12 9.64
N GLY A 123 13.63 -7.40 8.56
CA GLY A 123 13.54 -7.87 7.19
C GLY A 123 12.11 -8.14 6.72
N LEU A 124 11.16 -7.32 7.19
CA LEU A 124 9.73 -7.41 6.89
C LEU A 124 9.24 -6.18 6.12
N ASP A 125 8.12 -6.37 5.45
CA ASP A 125 7.31 -5.30 4.88
C ASP A 125 6.63 -4.53 6.03
N PRO A 126 6.54 -3.19 5.97
CA PRO A 126 5.86 -2.40 7.00
C PRO A 126 4.41 -2.85 7.23
N GLN A 127 3.74 -3.31 6.16
CA GLN A 127 2.40 -3.90 6.19
C GLN A 127 2.28 -5.07 7.15
N THR A 128 3.25 -5.99 7.12
CA THR A 128 3.29 -7.17 7.96
C THR A 128 3.25 -6.77 9.43
N VAL A 129 4.01 -5.74 9.82
CA VAL A 129 4.06 -5.22 11.19
C VAL A 129 2.73 -4.58 11.60
N LEU A 130 2.06 -3.87 10.68
CA LEU A 130 0.74 -3.29 10.93
C LEU A 130 -0.33 -4.37 11.09
N TRP A 131 -0.41 -5.31 10.15
CA TRP A 131 -1.40 -6.38 10.14
C TRP A 131 -1.27 -7.31 11.35
N SER A 132 -0.04 -7.67 11.74
CA SER A 132 0.20 -8.53 12.90
C SER A 132 -0.14 -7.86 14.25
N ASN A 133 -0.34 -6.54 14.22
CA ASN A 133 -0.63 -5.70 15.39
C ASN A 133 -1.89 -4.85 15.19
N TYR A 134 -2.85 -5.34 14.40
CA TYR A 134 -4.05 -4.59 14.06
C TYR A 134 -4.77 -4.03 15.28
N TYR A 135 -4.97 -4.81 16.34
CA TYR A 135 -5.66 -4.34 17.54
C TYR A 135 -4.90 -3.27 18.34
N THR A 136 -3.58 -3.17 18.16
CA THR A 136 -2.72 -2.18 18.82
C THR A 136 -2.57 -0.91 17.99
N LEU A 137 -2.37 -1.08 16.67
CA LEU A 137 -2.01 0.02 15.77
C LEU A 137 -3.18 0.52 14.90
N LEU A 138 -4.22 -0.30 14.75
CA LEU A 138 -5.40 -0.04 13.92
C LEU A 138 -5.03 0.40 12.49
N ASP A 139 -4.09 -0.31 11.87
CA ASP A 139 -3.60 -0.03 10.50
C ASP A 139 -3.04 1.40 10.30
N ASN A 140 -2.68 2.08 11.39
CA ASN A 140 -2.14 3.43 11.36
C ASN A 140 -0.68 3.41 11.85
N PRO A 141 0.29 3.69 10.97
CA PRO A 141 1.71 3.66 11.32
C PRO A 141 2.10 4.68 12.39
N HIS A 142 1.36 5.77 12.53
CA HIS A 142 1.62 6.80 13.53
C HIS A 142 1.01 6.47 14.92
N SER A 143 0.24 5.38 15.05
CA SER A 143 -0.28 4.91 16.35
C SER A 143 0.82 4.34 17.27
N LEU A 144 2.04 4.19 16.75
CA LEU A 144 3.20 3.66 17.44
C LEU A 144 3.62 4.56 18.62
N LYS A 145 3.82 3.97 19.80
CA LYS A 145 4.24 4.67 21.02
C LYS A 145 5.28 3.85 21.80
N PRO A 146 6.29 4.50 22.40
CA PRO A 146 7.23 3.81 23.28
C PRO A 146 6.53 3.01 24.38
N GLY A 147 7.03 1.81 24.65
CA GLY A 147 6.49 0.86 25.62
C GLY A 147 5.37 -0.06 25.10
N GLN A 148 4.85 0.17 23.89
CA GLN A 148 3.93 -0.79 23.26
C GLN A 148 4.65 -2.11 22.95
N GLU A 149 3.94 -3.22 23.08
CA GLU A 149 4.43 -4.53 22.64
C GLU A 149 3.83 -4.90 21.29
N LEU A 150 4.68 -5.23 20.33
CA LEU A 150 4.32 -5.64 18.98
C LEU A 150 4.67 -7.12 18.74
N ASN A 151 3.79 -7.82 18.05
CA ASN A 151 4.04 -9.10 17.41
C ASN A 151 4.87 -8.88 16.14
N ILE A 152 6.10 -9.37 16.13
CA ILE A 152 6.97 -9.34 14.97
C ILE A 152 6.99 -10.73 14.35
N LEU A 153 6.40 -10.84 13.17
CA LEU A 153 6.34 -12.11 12.45
C LEU A 153 7.72 -12.55 11.95
N PRO A 154 7.95 -13.86 11.82
CA PRO A 154 9.15 -14.41 11.20
C PRO A 154 9.23 -14.16 9.68
N VAL A 155 8.06 -14.04 9.02
CA VAL A 155 7.92 -13.87 7.56
C VAL A 155 6.88 -12.80 7.24
N ASN A 156 6.90 -12.29 6.00
CA ASN A 156 5.84 -11.40 5.51
C ASN A 156 4.49 -12.12 5.45
N GLY A 157 3.43 -11.46 5.90
CA GLY A 157 2.11 -12.07 6.03
C GLY A 157 1.20 -11.35 7.03
N THR A 158 0.11 -12.00 7.44
CA THR A 158 -0.79 -11.52 8.49
C THR A 158 -0.75 -12.42 9.73
N TYR A 159 -1.26 -11.91 10.86
CA TYR A 159 -1.43 -12.69 12.08
C TYR A 159 -2.91 -12.74 12.43
N HIS A 160 -3.47 -13.94 12.44
CA HIS A 160 -4.91 -14.16 12.56
C HIS A 160 -5.22 -14.93 13.84
N GLU A 161 -6.14 -14.41 14.64
CA GLU A 161 -6.67 -15.12 15.81
C GLU A 161 -7.92 -15.90 15.39
N TRP A 162 -7.80 -17.22 15.43
CA TRP A 162 -8.87 -18.14 15.03
C TRP A 162 -10.12 -17.97 15.90
N GLN A 163 -11.27 -17.77 15.26
CA GLN A 163 -12.57 -17.64 15.92
C GLN A 163 -13.42 -18.91 15.78
N ASP A 164 -14.36 -19.08 16.70
CA ASP A 164 -15.26 -20.24 16.67
C ASP A 164 -16.18 -20.21 15.44
N GLY A 165 -16.28 -21.35 14.74
CA GLY A 165 -17.08 -21.50 13.53
C GLY A 165 -16.46 -20.95 12.25
N GLU A 166 -15.22 -20.46 12.26
CA GLU A 166 -14.52 -20.08 11.03
C GLU A 166 -14.17 -21.29 10.17
N GLY A 167 -14.16 -21.10 8.85
CA GLY A 167 -13.69 -22.09 7.88
C GLY A 167 -12.34 -21.67 7.32
N LEU A 168 -11.37 -22.58 7.27
CA LEU A 168 -10.02 -22.32 6.77
C LEU A 168 -10.03 -21.87 5.31
N ASN A 169 -10.97 -22.39 4.50
CA ASN A 169 -11.19 -21.93 3.13
C ASN A 169 -11.52 -20.43 3.06
N GLY A 170 -12.40 -19.96 3.94
CA GLY A 170 -12.82 -18.56 3.99
C GLY A 170 -11.71 -17.65 4.51
N VAL A 171 -11.00 -18.09 5.55
CA VAL A 171 -9.85 -17.37 6.11
C VAL A 171 -8.72 -17.25 5.08
N ALA A 172 -8.34 -18.35 4.43
CA ALA A 172 -7.32 -18.36 3.39
C ALA A 172 -7.71 -17.45 2.21
N GLN A 173 -8.96 -17.54 1.74
CA GLN A 173 -9.48 -16.68 0.68
C GLN A 173 -9.45 -15.20 1.06
N TYR A 174 -9.84 -14.86 2.30
CA TYR A 174 -9.82 -13.47 2.79
C TYR A 174 -8.41 -12.87 2.73
N TYR A 175 -7.40 -13.66 3.08
CA TYR A 175 -5.99 -13.24 3.03
C TYR A 175 -5.31 -13.43 1.67
N GLY A 176 -6.01 -13.98 0.68
CA GLY A 176 -5.48 -14.23 -0.66
C GLY A 176 -4.46 -15.37 -0.76
N VAL A 177 -4.51 -16.35 0.15
CA VAL A 177 -3.62 -17.53 0.19
C VAL A 177 -4.39 -18.83 0.05
N THR A 178 -3.69 -19.96 -0.01
CA THR A 178 -4.31 -21.29 0.06
C THR A 178 -4.37 -21.81 1.51
N PRO A 179 -5.34 -22.68 1.86
CA PRO A 179 -5.36 -23.37 3.15
C PRO A 179 -4.03 -24.09 3.45
N GLU A 180 -3.41 -24.66 2.42
CA GLU A 180 -2.13 -25.36 2.50
C GLU A 180 -0.99 -24.45 2.93
N ASP A 181 -0.98 -23.17 2.52
CA ASP A 181 0.04 -22.20 2.94
C ASP A 181 0.01 -21.97 4.46
N ILE A 182 -1.19 -22.02 5.06
CA ILE A 182 -1.40 -21.85 6.51
C ILE A 182 -1.06 -23.14 7.25
N ILE A 183 -1.50 -24.30 6.74
CA ILE A 183 -1.29 -25.61 7.38
C ILE A 183 0.19 -26.01 7.33
N ASN A 184 0.83 -25.90 6.16
CA ASN A 184 2.22 -26.34 5.96
C ASN A 184 3.23 -25.37 6.58
N TYR A 185 2.77 -24.23 7.10
CA TYR A 185 3.62 -23.34 7.87
C TYR A 185 3.90 -23.95 9.24
N LEU A 186 5.03 -24.66 9.36
CA LEU A 186 5.41 -25.43 10.54
C LEU A 186 5.19 -24.71 11.89
N PRO A 187 5.52 -23.41 12.04
CA PRO A 187 5.30 -22.72 13.32
C PRO A 187 3.83 -22.57 13.76
N ASN A 188 2.86 -22.80 12.87
CA ASN A 188 1.44 -22.82 13.23
C ASN A 188 1.03 -24.11 13.96
N ASN A 189 1.89 -25.14 13.96
CA ASN A 189 1.63 -26.44 14.58
C ASN A 189 0.31 -27.09 14.12
N LEU A 190 -0.03 -26.89 12.84
CA LEU A 190 -1.17 -27.55 12.20
C LEU A 190 -0.67 -28.78 11.43
N ASP A 191 -1.53 -29.80 11.35
CA ASP A 191 -1.23 -31.03 10.63
C ASP A 191 -2.39 -31.35 9.69
N ILE A 192 -2.08 -31.51 8.41
CA ILE A 192 -3.03 -31.82 7.35
C ILE A 192 -3.80 -33.12 7.62
N GLU A 193 -3.23 -34.07 8.37
CA GLU A 193 -3.90 -35.32 8.73
C GLU A 193 -4.94 -35.14 9.84
N THR A 194 -4.79 -34.10 10.68
CA THR A 194 -5.65 -33.88 11.86
C THR A 194 -6.58 -32.68 11.74
N ILE A 195 -6.35 -31.81 10.75
CA ILE A 195 -7.08 -30.55 10.56
C ILE A 195 -8.56 -30.77 10.21
N GLY A 196 -8.91 -31.91 9.60
CA GLY A 196 -10.29 -32.25 9.23
C GLY A 196 -10.80 -31.50 8.00
N ASP A 197 -12.12 -31.25 7.95
CA ASP A 197 -12.76 -30.51 6.86
C ASP A 197 -12.34 -29.04 6.91
N TYR A 198 -11.78 -28.50 5.83
CA TYR A 198 -11.36 -27.10 5.76
C TYR A 198 -12.51 -26.10 5.94
N SER A 199 -13.77 -26.52 5.76
CA SER A 199 -14.94 -25.69 6.03
C SER A 199 -15.24 -25.59 7.54
N HIS A 200 -14.81 -26.58 8.33
CA HIS A 200 -14.97 -26.66 9.78
C HIS A 200 -13.74 -27.35 10.39
N PRO A 201 -12.56 -26.70 10.33
CA PRO A 201 -11.31 -27.34 10.71
C PRO A 201 -11.22 -27.50 12.22
N ASN A 202 -10.46 -28.48 12.66
CA ASN A 202 -10.22 -28.77 14.08
C ASN A 202 -9.13 -27.84 14.65
N ILE A 203 -9.41 -26.53 14.65
CA ILE A 203 -8.53 -25.50 15.23
C ILE A 203 -9.25 -24.94 16.47
N THR A 204 -8.52 -24.84 17.59
CA THR A 204 -9.09 -24.33 18.83
C THR A 204 -9.30 -22.81 18.73
N PRO A 205 -10.49 -22.27 19.02
CA PRO A 205 -10.71 -20.83 19.08
C PRO A 205 -9.73 -20.12 20.02
N GLY A 206 -9.24 -18.94 19.63
CA GLY A 206 -8.17 -18.19 20.29
C GLY A 206 -6.75 -18.61 19.87
N THR A 207 -6.61 -19.62 18.99
CA THR A 207 -5.30 -19.97 18.41
C THR A 207 -4.85 -18.88 17.46
N TRP A 208 -3.61 -18.41 17.62
CA TRP A 208 -3.02 -17.44 16.72
C TRP A 208 -2.20 -18.12 15.62
N LEU A 209 -2.50 -17.78 14.38
CA LEU A 209 -1.90 -18.37 13.18
C LEU A 209 -1.20 -17.29 12.37
N VAL A 210 0.04 -17.56 11.99
CA VAL A 210 0.73 -16.80 10.94
C VAL A 210 0.14 -17.22 9.60
N VAL A 211 -0.17 -16.26 8.74
CA VAL A 211 -0.63 -16.51 7.38
C VAL A 211 0.48 -16.02 6.43
N PRO A 212 1.44 -16.89 6.05
CA PRO A 212 2.59 -16.48 5.24
C PRO A 212 2.16 -15.98 3.87
N GLY A 213 2.69 -14.83 3.44
CA GLY A 213 2.30 -14.20 2.19
C GLY A 213 0.86 -13.66 2.15
N GLY A 214 0.10 -13.83 3.24
CA GLY A 214 -1.24 -13.29 3.37
C GLY A 214 -1.24 -11.77 3.36
N ALA A 215 -2.26 -11.20 2.73
CA ALA A 215 -2.46 -9.76 2.68
C ALA A 215 -3.91 -9.44 3.00
N ARG A 216 -4.16 -8.25 3.56
CA ARG A 216 -5.52 -7.73 3.77
C ARG A 216 -5.56 -6.25 3.44
N GLU A 217 -6.75 -5.75 3.12
CA GLU A 217 -6.93 -4.30 3.00
C GLU A 217 -6.80 -3.61 4.36
N PHE A 218 -6.17 -2.44 4.37
CA PHE A 218 -6.08 -1.59 5.55
C PHE A 218 -7.37 -0.79 5.74
N ILE A 219 -7.69 -0.50 7.00
CA ILE A 219 -8.70 0.51 7.31
C ILE A 219 -8.02 1.89 7.34
N SER A 220 -8.31 2.71 6.34
CA SER A 220 -7.76 4.08 6.28
C SER A 220 -8.59 5.07 7.09
N TRP A 221 -7.93 5.75 8.03
CA TRP A 221 -8.47 6.90 8.77
C TRP A 221 -7.94 8.23 8.21
N SER A 222 -7.43 8.22 6.98
CA SER A 222 -6.83 9.39 6.33
C SER A 222 -7.87 10.49 6.10
N ALA A 223 -7.42 11.75 6.04
CA ALA A 223 -8.33 12.85 5.77
C ALA A 223 -9.00 12.68 4.38
N PRO A 224 -10.30 13.01 4.21
CA PRO A 224 -11.00 12.82 2.96
C PRO A 224 -10.34 13.60 1.83
N LEU A 225 -10.40 13.04 0.63
CA LEU A 225 -10.02 13.74 -0.61
C LEU A 225 -11.08 14.79 -0.96
N GLY A 226 -10.66 15.83 -1.69
CA GLY A 226 -11.57 16.80 -2.29
C GLY A 226 -12.17 17.83 -1.33
N VAL A 227 -11.45 18.21 -0.27
CA VAL A 227 -11.85 19.33 0.61
C VAL A 227 -11.58 20.65 -0.12
N THR A 228 -12.43 21.04 -1.06
CA THR A 228 -12.18 22.25 -1.87
C THR A 228 -12.55 23.52 -1.13
N ARG A 229 -12.05 24.68 -1.60
CA ARG A 229 -12.45 26.00 -1.07
C ARG A 229 -13.95 26.31 -1.25
N GLU A 230 -14.61 25.70 -2.23
CA GLU A 230 -16.06 25.80 -2.44
C GLU A 230 -16.85 24.93 -1.47
N ASN A 231 -16.28 23.82 -0.97
CA ASN A 231 -16.92 22.94 0.00
C ASN A 231 -15.96 22.49 1.13
N PRO A 232 -15.40 23.43 1.92
CA PRO A 232 -14.51 23.10 3.03
C PRO A 232 -15.26 22.47 4.19
N ALA A 233 -16.59 22.63 4.24
CA ALA A 233 -17.45 21.98 5.22
C ALA A 233 -17.39 20.44 5.16
N SER A 234 -16.96 19.86 4.03
CA SER A 234 -16.67 18.42 3.92
C SER A 234 -15.63 17.94 4.94
N ALA A 235 -14.73 18.83 5.38
CA ALA A 235 -13.74 18.53 6.41
C ALA A 235 -14.27 18.66 7.85
N ARG A 236 -15.54 19.03 8.09
CA ARG A 236 -16.10 19.09 9.46
C ARG A 236 -16.03 17.77 10.20
N VAL A 237 -16.08 16.66 9.46
CA VAL A 237 -15.88 15.32 10.02
C VAL A 237 -14.53 15.19 10.72
N LEU A 238 -13.49 15.86 10.22
CA LEU A 238 -12.12 15.76 10.71
C LEU A 238 -11.90 16.38 12.09
N GLY A 239 -12.69 17.37 12.48
CA GLY A 239 -12.53 18.07 13.74
C GLY A 239 -12.85 19.57 13.66
N PRO A 240 -12.58 20.32 14.73
CA PRO A 240 -12.93 21.75 14.84
C PRO A 240 -12.19 22.67 13.87
N GLY A 241 -11.16 22.22 13.16
CA GLY A 241 -10.38 23.04 12.22
C GLY A 241 -11.02 23.27 10.85
N ALA A 242 -12.24 22.80 10.60
CA ALA A 242 -12.90 22.94 9.31
C ALA A 242 -13.37 24.38 9.05
N CYS A 243 -13.21 24.83 7.80
CA CYS A 243 -13.57 26.18 7.41
C CYS A 243 -15.02 26.29 6.93
N GLU A 244 -15.57 27.50 7.01
CA GLU A 244 -16.78 27.87 6.25
C GLU A 244 -16.43 28.08 4.78
N PRO A 245 -17.40 27.99 3.84
CA PRO A 245 -17.15 28.21 2.41
C PRO A 245 -16.40 29.51 2.13
N VAL A 246 -15.34 29.43 1.32
CA VAL A 246 -14.47 30.55 0.97
C VAL A 246 -14.60 30.83 -0.52
N SER A 247 -14.83 32.08 -0.89
CA SER A 247 -14.91 32.48 -2.30
C SER A 247 -13.61 33.13 -2.76
N GLY A 248 -13.01 32.60 -3.84
CA GLY A 248 -11.82 33.18 -4.46
C GLY A 248 -10.50 32.83 -3.74
N GLY A 249 -9.58 33.79 -3.68
CA GLY A 249 -8.26 33.64 -3.04
C GLY A 249 -7.12 33.27 -3.99
N ALA A 250 -5.94 33.05 -3.44
CA ALA A 250 -4.75 32.73 -4.22
C ALA A 250 -4.91 31.40 -4.99
N VAL A 251 -4.24 31.34 -6.14
CA VAL A 251 -4.17 30.14 -7.00
C VAL A 251 -2.70 29.81 -7.18
N GLY A 252 -2.37 28.54 -6.98
CA GLY A 252 -1.02 28.00 -7.06
C GLY A 252 -0.48 27.94 -8.48
N PHE A 253 0.84 27.91 -8.59
CA PHE A 253 1.56 27.84 -9.86
C PHE A 253 1.58 26.42 -10.43
N GLY A 254 1.33 25.39 -9.61
CA GLY A 254 1.46 23.97 -10.00
C GLY A 254 2.90 23.48 -9.99
N THR A 255 3.82 24.28 -9.43
CA THR A 255 5.20 23.91 -9.13
C THR A 255 5.39 24.01 -7.64
N PHE A 256 5.89 22.95 -7.00
CA PHE A 256 5.92 22.83 -5.55
C PHE A 256 7.32 23.08 -4.97
N VAL A 257 7.40 23.66 -3.79
CA VAL A 257 8.65 23.79 -3.00
C VAL A 257 8.58 22.96 -1.74
N TRP A 258 9.73 22.64 -1.16
CA TRP A 258 9.78 21.93 0.11
C TRP A 258 9.02 22.67 1.22
N PRO A 259 8.19 21.96 1.99
CA PRO A 259 7.37 22.56 3.05
C PRO A 259 8.13 22.73 4.37
N ALA A 260 9.41 22.36 4.42
CA ALA A 260 10.29 22.49 5.58
C ALA A 260 11.71 22.82 5.11
N SER A 261 12.53 23.38 6.00
CA SER A 261 13.94 23.70 5.68
C SER A 261 14.84 22.47 5.55
N ASN A 262 14.44 21.35 6.14
CA ASN A 262 15.10 20.05 5.98
C ASN A 262 14.38 19.24 4.89
N HIS A 263 15.13 18.50 4.09
CA HIS A 263 14.60 17.65 3.01
C HIS A 263 14.87 16.15 3.25
N ARG A 264 15.23 15.78 4.49
CA ARG A 264 15.42 14.39 4.89
C ARG A 264 14.15 13.84 5.53
N LEU A 265 13.89 12.56 5.31
CA LEU A 265 12.82 11.86 6.01
C LEU A 265 13.23 11.50 7.44
N SER A 266 12.27 11.58 8.36
CA SER A 266 12.40 11.14 9.76
C SER A 266 12.26 9.63 9.93
N GLY A 267 11.63 8.95 8.96
CA GLY A 267 11.57 7.49 8.91
C GLY A 267 10.39 6.91 8.15
N PHE A 268 9.31 7.68 7.91
CA PHE A 268 8.17 7.22 7.13
C PHE A 268 8.19 7.84 5.74
N ASP A 269 8.20 6.97 4.73
CA ASP A 269 8.18 7.33 3.31
C ASP A 269 6.80 7.08 2.70
N TYR A 270 6.51 7.65 1.54
CA TYR A 270 5.29 7.42 0.79
C TYR A 270 5.11 5.93 0.51
N SER A 271 4.12 5.34 1.17
CA SER A 271 3.82 3.91 1.09
C SER A 271 2.31 3.72 1.20
N PRO A 272 1.58 3.84 0.06
CA PRO A 272 0.15 3.51 -0.03
C PRO A 272 -0.15 2.12 0.51
N SER A 273 0.77 1.19 0.25
CA SER A 273 0.66 -0.18 0.68
C SER A 273 0.73 -0.32 2.20
N SER A 274 1.28 0.65 2.94
CA SER A 274 1.32 0.68 4.41
C SER A 274 0.43 1.76 5.01
N ASN A 275 -0.53 2.26 4.22
CA ASN A 275 -1.47 3.32 4.60
C ASN A 275 -0.76 4.65 4.99
N HIS A 276 0.38 4.95 4.37
CA HIS A 276 1.10 6.21 4.54
C HIS A 276 1.10 6.99 3.22
N TRP A 277 0.23 8.00 3.13
CA TRP A 277 -0.06 8.75 1.90
C TRP A 277 0.73 10.06 1.74
N GLY A 278 1.78 10.21 2.54
CA GLY A 278 2.64 11.38 2.55
C GLY A 278 4.10 11.00 2.77
N VAL A 279 4.89 12.00 3.10
CA VAL A 279 6.28 11.84 3.54
C VAL A 279 6.45 12.51 4.90
N ASP A 280 7.17 11.87 5.80
CA ASP A 280 7.45 12.43 7.13
C ASP A 280 8.81 13.09 7.12
N ILE A 281 8.82 14.42 6.99
CA ILE A 281 10.04 15.22 6.89
C ILE A 281 10.59 15.49 8.29
N ALA A 282 11.87 15.17 8.50
CA ALA A 282 12.55 15.36 9.77
C ALA A 282 12.65 16.85 10.11
N GLY A 283 12.23 17.21 11.33
CA GLY A 283 12.35 18.58 11.82
C GLY A 283 12.17 18.65 13.33
N ASN A 284 12.81 19.65 13.94
CA ASN A 284 12.69 19.89 15.38
C ASN A 284 11.41 20.65 15.71
N GLU A 285 10.89 20.46 16.92
CA GLU A 285 9.70 21.17 17.36
C GLU A 285 9.95 22.69 17.34
N GLY A 286 9.04 23.43 16.72
CA GLY A 286 9.14 24.88 16.53
C GLY A 286 9.80 25.31 15.21
N GLU A 287 10.40 24.41 14.43
CA GLU A 287 10.89 24.75 13.09
C GLU A 287 9.74 25.11 12.15
N GLY A 288 10.00 25.97 11.16
CA GLY A 288 8.96 26.48 10.28
C GLY A 288 8.41 25.43 9.32
N ALA A 289 7.08 25.40 9.19
CA ALA A 289 6.36 24.71 8.11
C ALA A 289 5.83 25.75 7.11
N TYR A 290 6.08 25.53 5.83
CA TYR A 290 5.86 26.50 4.76
C TYR A 290 4.86 25.98 3.72
N ALA A 291 4.07 26.88 3.14
CA ALA A 291 3.16 26.52 2.05
C ALA A 291 3.95 26.09 0.81
N THR A 292 3.73 24.86 0.34
CA THR A 292 4.42 24.28 -0.82
C THR A 292 4.10 24.99 -2.15
N ASP A 293 2.94 25.63 -2.24
CA ASP A 293 2.48 26.43 -3.37
C ASP A 293 1.45 27.45 -2.85
N ALA A 294 1.16 28.50 -3.63
CA ALA A 294 0.14 29.47 -3.27
C ALA A 294 -1.26 28.83 -3.23
N GLY A 295 -2.16 29.33 -2.38
CA GLY A 295 -3.48 28.74 -2.24
C GLY A 295 -4.31 29.35 -1.13
N VAL A 296 -5.39 28.65 -0.78
CA VAL A 296 -6.33 29.05 0.27
C VAL A 296 -6.38 27.97 1.34
N VAL A 297 -6.27 28.37 2.60
CA VAL A 297 -6.39 27.48 3.75
C VAL A 297 -7.84 26.99 3.86
N VAL A 298 -8.05 25.69 3.68
CA VAL A 298 -9.37 25.00 3.74
C VAL A 298 -9.55 24.15 4.99
N TYR A 299 -8.49 24.01 5.78
CA TYR A 299 -8.53 23.49 7.14
C TYR A 299 -7.38 24.09 7.96
N ALA A 300 -7.65 24.51 9.19
CA ALA A 300 -6.63 24.94 10.15
C ALA A 300 -7.10 24.67 11.58
N GLY A 301 -6.61 23.60 12.20
CA GLY A 301 -6.93 23.29 13.59
C GLY A 301 -6.66 21.83 13.97
N TRP A 302 -7.24 21.41 15.09
CA TRP A 302 -7.08 20.05 15.60
C TRP A 302 -7.88 19.03 14.78
N ASN A 303 -7.24 17.92 14.42
CA ASN A 303 -7.81 16.76 13.74
C ASN A 303 -7.98 15.58 14.72
N ASN A 304 -9.17 14.96 14.70
CA ASN A 304 -9.57 13.89 15.61
C ASN A 304 -9.07 12.48 15.20
N TYR A 305 -8.46 12.33 14.03
CA TYR A 305 -8.09 11.03 13.43
C TYR A 305 -6.58 10.73 13.47
N GLY A 306 -5.79 11.60 14.09
CA GLY A 306 -4.38 11.33 14.38
C GLY A 306 -3.41 12.36 13.83
N TYR A 307 -3.82 13.22 12.88
CA TYR A 307 -2.95 14.26 12.34
C TYR A 307 -2.57 15.36 13.35
N GLY A 308 -3.25 15.45 14.50
CA GLY A 308 -2.99 16.48 15.50
C GLY A 308 -3.39 17.87 15.01
N ASN A 309 -2.56 18.89 15.25
CA ASN A 309 -2.75 20.18 14.60
C ASN A 309 -2.40 20.05 13.12
N MET A 310 -3.38 20.37 12.28
CA MET A 310 -3.31 20.16 10.85
C MET A 310 -3.67 21.43 10.10
N ILE A 311 -2.98 21.68 9.00
CA ILE A 311 -3.33 22.68 8.00
C ILE A 311 -3.56 21.96 6.67
N MET A 312 -4.58 22.37 5.94
CA MET A 312 -4.80 21.95 4.56
C MET A 312 -4.95 23.19 3.68
N VAL A 313 -4.23 23.21 2.57
CA VAL A 313 -4.25 24.31 1.59
C VAL A 313 -4.77 23.77 0.27
N ASP A 314 -5.86 24.35 -0.23
CA ASP A 314 -6.34 24.15 -1.58
C ASP A 314 -5.65 25.13 -2.52
N HIS A 315 -4.87 24.63 -3.48
CA HIS A 315 -4.12 25.45 -4.40
C HIS A 315 -4.96 25.96 -5.58
N GLY A 316 -6.21 25.49 -5.76
CA GLY A 316 -7.12 25.99 -6.80
C GLY A 316 -6.70 25.61 -8.23
N ASN A 317 -5.70 24.74 -8.36
CA ASN A 317 -5.18 24.16 -9.59
C ASN A 317 -5.34 22.62 -9.59
N ASN A 318 -6.38 22.12 -8.91
CA ASN A 318 -6.68 20.72 -8.65
C ASN A 318 -5.70 19.99 -7.70
N PHE A 319 -4.76 20.71 -7.09
CA PHE A 319 -3.90 20.19 -6.04
C PHE A 319 -4.24 20.73 -4.66
N GLN A 320 -3.96 19.93 -3.65
CA GLN A 320 -4.02 20.31 -2.25
C GLN A 320 -2.78 19.81 -1.53
N SER A 321 -2.39 20.53 -0.48
CA SER A 321 -1.35 20.09 0.44
C SER A 321 -1.90 19.99 1.85
N LEU A 322 -1.41 18.99 2.59
CA LEU A 322 -1.74 18.75 4.00
C LEU A 322 -0.44 18.77 4.81
N TYR A 323 -0.49 19.46 5.95
CA TYR A 323 0.61 19.63 6.89
C TYR A 323 0.11 19.21 8.27
N ALA A 324 0.74 18.22 8.89
CA ALA A 324 0.26 17.64 10.14
C ALA A 324 1.35 17.54 11.21
N HIS A 325 0.92 17.10 12.40
CA HIS A 325 1.70 16.99 13.64
C HIS A 325 2.26 18.31 14.15
N LEU A 326 1.72 19.44 13.70
CA LEU A 326 2.24 20.77 14.02
C LEU A 326 2.18 21.06 15.53
N SER A 327 3.17 21.73 16.08
CA SER A 327 3.09 22.25 17.47
C SER A 327 2.29 23.55 17.54
N GLY A 328 2.22 24.29 16.43
CA GLY A 328 1.51 25.55 16.30
C GLY A 328 1.05 25.84 14.87
N ILE A 329 -0.04 26.58 14.76
CA ILE A 329 -0.66 27.00 13.51
C ILE A 329 -0.57 28.53 13.42
N SER A 330 -0.06 29.05 12.32
CA SER A 330 0.18 30.50 12.09
C SER A 330 -0.80 31.11 11.09
N VAL A 331 -1.77 30.34 10.62
CA VAL A 331 -2.79 30.74 9.64
C VAL A 331 -4.19 30.42 10.13
N VAL A 332 -5.18 31.07 9.52
CA VAL A 332 -6.59 30.82 9.84
C VAL A 332 -7.35 30.32 8.63
N CYS A 333 -8.49 29.70 8.89
CA CYS A 333 -9.44 29.28 7.86
C CYS A 333 -9.77 30.38 6.85
N GLY A 334 -9.69 30.05 5.56
CA GLY A 334 -9.95 30.95 4.43
C GLY A 334 -8.85 31.97 4.13
N GLN A 335 -7.76 31.97 4.88
CA GLN A 335 -6.60 32.80 4.57
C GLN A 335 -5.96 32.37 3.25
N SER A 336 -5.64 33.35 2.38
CA SER A 336 -4.78 33.11 1.22
C SER A 336 -3.31 33.13 1.65
N VAL A 337 -2.53 32.18 1.14
CA VAL A 337 -1.09 32.05 1.37
C VAL A 337 -0.36 32.02 0.04
N GLY A 338 0.84 32.59 0.01
CA GLY A 338 1.80 32.47 -1.07
C GLY A 338 2.68 31.23 -0.91
N GLN A 339 3.32 30.82 -2.00
CA GLN A 339 4.35 29.77 -1.95
C GLN A 339 5.51 30.23 -1.06
N GLY A 340 5.91 29.38 -0.11
CA GLY A 340 6.98 29.65 0.84
C GLY A 340 6.55 30.45 2.08
N ASP A 341 5.27 30.84 2.19
CA ASP A 341 4.78 31.51 3.40
C ASP A 341 4.84 30.57 4.61
N LEU A 342 5.26 31.09 5.76
CA LEU A 342 5.22 30.36 7.03
C LEU A 342 3.75 30.16 7.45
N ILE A 343 3.30 28.91 7.51
CA ILE A 343 1.91 28.56 7.82
C ILE A 343 1.74 27.93 9.21
N GLY A 344 2.81 27.37 9.77
CA GLY A 344 2.81 26.76 11.09
C GLY A 344 4.22 26.40 11.52
N VAL A 345 4.31 25.62 12.60
CA VAL A 345 5.58 25.11 13.10
C VAL A 345 5.50 23.61 13.38
N ILE A 346 6.59 22.91 13.05
CA ILE A 346 6.77 21.47 13.21
C ILE A 346 6.60 21.08 14.67
N GLY A 347 6.09 19.87 14.93
CA GLY A 347 5.92 19.35 16.27
C GLY A 347 5.68 17.84 16.29
N SER A 348 5.04 17.37 17.35
CA SER A 348 4.69 15.96 17.54
C SER A 348 3.25 15.80 18.08
N THR A 349 2.32 16.65 17.63
CA THR A 349 0.92 16.57 18.09
C THR A 349 0.14 15.45 17.41
N GLY A 350 -0.93 14.97 18.06
CA GLY A 350 -1.75 13.88 17.54
C GLY A 350 -1.14 12.50 17.82
N ARG A 351 -1.18 11.63 16.82
CA ARG A 351 -0.51 10.32 16.84
C ARG A 351 0.82 10.49 16.14
N SER A 352 1.91 10.62 16.89
CA SER A 352 3.26 10.87 16.38
C SER A 352 4.26 10.27 17.38
N SER A 353 5.32 9.62 16.88
CA SER A 353 6.37 8.99 17.72
C SER A 353 7.55 9.92 18.00
N GLY A 354 7.59 11.09 17.36
CA GLY A 354 8.65 12.09 17.52
C GLY A 354 8.40 13.32 16.64
N SER A 355 9.16 14.39 16.84
CA SER A 355 8.97 15.63 16.07
C SER A 355 9.28 15.43 14.58
N HIS A 356 8.30 15.73 13.73
CA HIS A 356 8.42 15.70 12.26
C HIS A 356 7.25 16.45 11.61
N LEU A 357 7.38 16.75 10.31
CA LEU A 357 6.27 17.24 9.49
C LEU A 357 5.75 16.11 8.61
N HIS A 358 4.54 15.63 8.90
CA HIS A 358 3.82 14.79 7.95
C HIS A 358 3.24 15.67 6.84
N PHE A 359 3.67 15.40 5.61
CA PHE A 359 3.32 16.20 4.45
C PHE A 359 2.70 15.33 3.35
N GLU A 360 1.53 15.75 2.88
CA GLU A 360 0.87 15.12 1.74
C GLU A 360 0.65 16.13 0.61
N ILE A 361 0.71 15.63 -0.63
CA ILE A 361 0.15 16.30 -1.80
C ILE A 361 -0.98 15.43 -2.35
N ARG A 362 -2.08 16.07 -2.70
CA ARG A 362 -3.29 15.41 -3.18
C ARG A 362 -3.72 16.06 -4.49
N ALA A 363 -4.12 15.23 -5.45
CA ALA A 363 -4.97 15.65 -6.55
C ALA A 363 -6.44 15.45 -6.14
N ILE A 364 -7.38 16.11 -6.82
CA ILE A 364 -8.83 16.05 -6.51
C ILE A 364 -9.35 14.65 -6.15
N SER A 365 -8.90 13.61 -6.86
CA SER A 365 -9.40 12.25 -6.71
C SER A 365 -8.36 11.24 -6.25
N SER A 366 -7.14 11.66 -5.88
CA SER A 366 -6.09 10.72 -5.47
C SER A 366 -4.99 11.38 -4.64
N TRP A 367 -4.37 10.62 -3.75
CA TRP A 367 -3.08 10.98 -3.18
C TRP A 367 -1.99 10.95 -4.25
N VAL A 368 -1.01 11.84 -4.11
CA VAL A 368 0.13 11.97 -5.02
C VAL A 368 1.38 11.65 -4.21
N ASN A 369 2.28 10.86 -4.77
CA ASN A 369 3.60 10.66 -4.18
C ASN A 369 4.34 12.00 -4.13
N PRO A 370 4.66 12.57 -2.95
CA PRO A 370 5.32 13.87 -2.88
C PRO A 370 6.66 13.94 -3.62
N TRP A 371 7.37 12.81 -3.74
CA TRP A 371 8.64 12.74 -4.49
C TRP A 371 8.51 13.03 -5.99
N ASP A 372 7.32 12.82 -6.57
CA ASP A 372 7.11 13.03 -8.00
C ASP A 372 6.97 14.52 -8.36
N VAL A 373 6.74 15.37 -7.36
CA VAL A 373 6.35 16.78 -7.54
C VAL A 373 7.21 17.76 -6.75
N LEU A 374 7.88 17.32 -5.67
CA LEU A 374 8.84 18.12 -4.93
C LEU A 374 10.19 18.21 -5.67
N PRO A 375 10.95 19.30 -5.47
CA PRO A 375 12.32 19.38 -5.98
C PRO A 375 13.19 18.27 -5.39
N PRO A 376 14.22 17.79 -6.12
CA PRO A 376 15.19 16.85 -5.55
C PRO A 376 15.80 17.38 -4.24
N PRO A 377 15.97 16.51 -3.22
CA PRO A 377 16.37 16.92 -1.87
C PRO A 377 17.79 17.47 -1.76
#